data_AF-A0A357IQI6-F1
#
_entry.id   AF-A0A357IQI6-F1
#
_cell.length_a   1.000
_cell.length_b   1.000
_cell.length_c   1.000
_cell.angle_alpha   90.00
_cell.angle_beta   90.00
_cell.angle_gamma   90.00
#
_symmetry.space_group_name_H-M   'P 1'
#
loop_
_entity.id
_entity.type
_entity.pdbx_description
1 polymer ?
#
loop_
_entity_poly.entity_id
_entity_poly.type
_entity_poly.pdbx_seq_one_letter_code
_entity_poly.pdbx_strand_id
1 'polypeptide(L)' 'MDIEKTYREWLNSPLLNPQEKEALSQMNQEEKEDAFFQEAPFGTGGMRGKLGVGLNRLNRFTVGKA' A
#
# COMPACT_ATOMS: atom_id res chain seq x y z
N MET A 1 11.77 -9.55 0.43
CA MET A 1 10.40 -8.99 0.60
C MET A 1 9.51 -9.75 -0.36
N ASP A 2 8.60 -10.60 0.11
CA ASP A 2 7.66 -11.32 -0.75
C ASP A 2 6.48 -10.40 -1.09
N ILE A 3 6.63 -9.60 -2.15
CA ILE A 3 5.64 -8.61 -2.60
C ILE A 3 4.29 -9.28 -2.88
N GLU A 4 4.32 -10.46 -3.51
CA GLU A 4 3.12 -11.21 -3.83
C GLU A 4 2.38 -11.72 -2.57
N LYS A 5 3.13 -12.08 -1.52
CA LYS A 5 2.54 -12.51 -0.24
C LYS A 5 1.85 -11.34 0.44
N THR A 6 2.54 -10.21 0.59
CA THR A 6 1.97 -8.99 1.18
C THR A 6 0.77 -8.49 0.39
N TYR A 7 0.84 -8.51 -0.95
CA TYR A 7 -0.26 -8.16 -1.83
C TYR A 7 -1.49 -9.04 -1.59
N ARG A 8 -1.31 -10.36 -1.46
CA ARG A 8 -2.39 -11.30 -1.14
C ARG A 8 -2.96 -11.04 0.25
N GLU A 9 -2.13 -10.74 1.25
CA GLU A 9 -2.59 -10.37 2.59
C GLU A 9 -3.44 -9.09 2.56
N TRP A 10 -3.01 -8.10 1.78
CA TRP A 10 -3.78 -6.88 1.54
C TRP A 10 -5.12 -7.17 0.87
N LEU A 11 -5.14 -7.91 -0.25
CA LEU A 11 -6.39 -8.29 -0.93
C LEU A 11 -7.39 -9.02 -0.03
N ASN A 12 -6.89 -9.88 0.86
CA ASN A 12 -7.71 -10.60 1.84
C ASN A 12 -8.07 -9.76 3.07
N SER A 13 -7.47 -8.58 3.24
CA SER A 13 -7.78 -7.71 4.36
C SER A 13 -9.23 -7.21 4.26
N PRO A 14 -10.05 -7.37 5.32
CA PRO A 14 -11.39 -6.80 5.38
C PRO A 14 -11.37 -5.28 5.55
N LEU A 15 -10.18 -4.72 5.83
CA LEU A 15 -10.02 -3.29 6.02
C LEU A 15 -10.03 -2.51 4.69
N LEU A 16 -9.67 -3.18 3.58
CA LEU A 16 -9.69 -2.54 2.27
C LEU A 16 -11.11 -2.35 1.76
N ASN A 17 -11.39 -1.12 1.33
CA ASN A 17 -12.60 -0.82 0.60
C ASN A 17 -12.59 -1.48 -0.78
N PRO A 18 -13.76 -1.75 -1.37
CA PRO A 18 -13.86 -2.32 -2.71
C PRO A 18 -13.09 -1.52 -3.77
N GLN A 19 -13.09 -0.18 -3.70
CA GLN A 19 -12.27 0.67 -4.59
C GLN A 19 -10.77 0.41 -4.47
N GLU A 20 -10.26 0.19 -3.24
CA GLU A 20 -8.84 -0.07 -3.01
C GLU A 20 -8.45 -1.47 -3.53
N LYS A 21 -9.34 -2.46 -3.37
CA LYS A 21 -9.13 -3.79 -3.95
C LYS A 21 -9.13 -3.75 -5.47
N GLU A 22 -10.02 -2.97 -6.05
CA GLU A 22 -10.09 -2.78 -7.51
C GLU A 22 -8.82 -2.09 -8.02
N ALA A 23 -8.34 -1.03 -7.35
CA ALA A 23 -7.06 -0.39 -7.67
C ALA A 23 -5.88 -1.37 -7.57
N LEU A 24 -5.81 -2.20 -6.53
CA LEU A 24 -4.81 -3.27 -6.40
C LEU A 24 -4.91 -4.33 -7.51
N SER A 25 -6.12 -4.66 -7.95
CA SER A 25 -6.34 -5.60 -9.06
C SER A 25 -5.97 -5.00 -10.41
N GLN A 26 -6.09 -3.67 -10.57
CA GLN A 26 -5.67 -2.93 -11.77
C GLN A 26 -4.15 -2.70 -11.83
N MET A 27 -3.44 -2.82 -10.70
CA MET A 27 -1.97 -2.67 -10.66
C MET A 27 -1.25 -3.81 -11.38
N ASN A 28 -0.24 -3.44 -12.18
CA ASN A 28 0.70 -4.36 -12.79
C ASN A 28 1.80 -4.82 -11.81
N GLN A 29 2.59 -5.82 -12.19
CA GLN A 29 3.71 -6.33 -11.37
C GLN A 29 4.64 -5.20 -10.91
N GLU A 30 5.09 -4.33 -11.82
CA GLU A 30 5.94 -3.18 -11.51
C GLU A 30 5.33 -2.21 -10.50
N GLU A 31 4.01 -1.94 -10.60
CA GLU A 31 3.33 -1.06 -9.67
C GLU A 31 3.16 -1.70 -8.29
N LYS A 32 2.93 -3.01 -8.24
CA LYS A 32 2.95 -3.77 -6.98
C LYS A 32 4.35 -3.73 -6.37
N GLU A 33 5.39 -3.84 -7.18
CA GLU A 33 6.74 -3.68 -6.70
C GLU A 33 6.95 -2.26 -6.14
N ASP A 34 6.71 -1.18 -6.87
CA ASP A 34 6.82 0.20 -6.34
C ASP A 34 6.00 0.44 -5.06
N ALA A 35 4.78 -0.08 -5.00
CA ALA A 35 3.86 0.11 -3.88
C ALA A 35 4.17 -0.74 -2.64
N PHE A 36 4.88 -1.86 -2.79
CA PHE A 36 5.17 -2.80 -1.69
C PHE A 36 6.68 -3.07 -1.48
N PHE A 37 7.56 -2.49 -2.31
CA PHE A 37 9.01 -2.65 -2.26
C PHE A 37 9.60 -2.08 -0.97
N GLN A 38 9.00 -1.02 -0.44
CA GLN A 38 9.43 -0.35 0.78
C GLN A 38 8.22 0.10 1.59
N GLU A 39 8.33 0.04 2.92
CA GLU A 39 7.37 0.69 3.80
C GLU A 39 7.63 2.20 3.78
N ALA A 40 6.58 3.01 3.59
CA ALA A 40 6.70 4.47 3.51
C ALA A 40 7.48 4.98 4.74
N PRO A 41 8.69 5.57 4.54
CA PRO A 41 9.54 5.93 5.66
C PRO A 41 8.89 7.12 6.36
N PHE A 42 8.28 6.87 7.51
CA PHE A 42 7.69 7.90 8.34
C PHE A 42 8.83 8.65 9.06
N GLY A 43 9.47 9.59 8.35
CA GLY A 43 10.58 10.40 8.83
C GLY A 43 10.17 11.87 9.01
N THR A 44 10.81 12.54 9.97
CA THR A 44 10.60 13.87 10.58
C THR A 44 10.37 15.10 9.66
N GLY A 45 10.21 14.94 8.35
CA GLY A 45 10.09 16.03 7.35
C GLY A 45 8.68 16.27 6.77
N GLY A 46 7.64 15.59 7.25
CA GLY A 46 6.26 15.76 6.79
C GLY A 46 5.79 14.66 5.81
N MET A 47 4.48 14.43 5.78
CA MET A 47 3.83 13.38 4.99
C MET A 47 4.03 13.61 3.48
N ARG A 48 5.04 12.96 2.89
CA ARG A 48 5.22 12.87 1.43
C ARG A 48 5.04 11.43 0.98
N GLY A 49 3.79 11.02 0.80
CA GLY A 49 3.43 9.76 0.15
C GLY A 49 2.43 10.01 -0.97
N LYS A 50 2.48 9.20 -2.02
CA LYS A 50 1.39 9.17 -3.00
C LYS A 50 0.18 8.53 -2.33
N LEU A 51 -1.00 9.16 -2.44
CA LEU A 51 -2.24 8.59 -1.95
C LEU A 51 -2.54 7.30 -2.74
N GLY A 52 -2.76 6.19 -2.06
CA GLY A 52 -3.09 4.92 -2.72
C GLY A 52 -2.80 3.68 -1.88
N VAL A 53 -3.09 2.53 -2.48
CA VAL A 53 -3.02 1.21 -1.82
C VAL A 53 -1.61 0.65 -1.90
N GLY A 54 -1.03 0.26 -0.77
CA GLY A 54 0.33 -0.26 -0.68
C GLY A 54 1.06 0.15 0.59
N LEU A 55 2.16 -0.54 0.90
CA LEU A 55 3.02 -0.24 2.06
C LEU A 55 3.79 1.07 1.88
N ASN A 56 4.14 1.41 0.64
CA ASN A 56 4.88 2.62 0.27
C ASN A 56 3.96 3.82 -0.02
N ARG A 57 2.65 3.66 0.14
CA ARG A 57 1.63 4.65 -0.25
C ARG A 57 0.90 5.17 0.99
N LEU A 58 0.45 6.42 0.94
CA LEU A 58 -0.42 7.00 1.98
C LEU A 58 -1.84 6.49 1.79
N ASN A 59 -2.29 5.64 2.71
CA ASN A 59 -3.64 5.14 2.83
C ASN A 59 -4.07 5.24 4.29
N ARG A 60 -5.33 4.93 4.59
CA ARG A 60 -5.82 5.03 5.98
C ARG A 60 -5.02 4.15 6.95
N PHE A 61 -4.35 3.11 6.46
CA PHE A 61 -3.55 2.17 7.26
C PHE A 61 -2.17 2.71 7.59
N THR A 62 -1.54 3.43 6.66
CA THR A 62 -0.25 4.09 6.89
C THR A 62 -0.40 5.46 7.56
N VAL A 63 -1.52 6.15 7.34
CA VAL A 63 -1.83 7.44 8.01
C VAL A 63 -2.22 7.26 9.48
N GLY A 64 -2.87 6.15 9.84
CA GLY A 64 -3.42 5.91 11.18
C GLY A 64 -2.54 5.09 12.12
N LYS A 65 -1.31 4.72 11.72
CA LYS A 65 -0.39 3.92 12.55
C LYS A 65 0.54 4.79 13.43
N ALA A 66 0.13 6.03 13.68
CA ALA A 66 0.76 6.96 14.64
C ALA A 66 0.10 6.85 16.02
#